data_AF-A0A936Q0D4-F1
#
_entry.id   AF-A0A936Q0D4-F1
#
_cell.length_a   1.000
_cell.length_b   1.000
_cell.length_c   1.000
_cell.angle_alpha   90.00
_cell.angle_beta   90.00
_cell.angle_gamma   90.00
#
_symmetry.space_group_name_H-M   'P 1'
#
loop_
_entity.id
_entity.type
_entity.pdbx_description
1 polymer ?
#
loop_
_entity_poly.entity_id
_entity_poly.type
_entity_poly.pdbx_seq_one_letter_code
_entity_poly.pdbx_strand_id
1 'polypeptide(L)'
;MTGQSRSAQEVQITLRSEQGATRPATATLTRYERGERMGRAAGFAALGLFGAGIFVFVPAVHLITTWLLPLAGLIAARSAWRTEAKLTDARGECPACGAKITLSGGQLTEAPLWDACTACSRPLLMVATESA
;
A
#
# COMPACT_ATOMS: atom_id res chain seq x y z
N MET A 1 -8.16 17.98 -18.64
CA MET A 1 -7.86 16.88 -17.68
C MET A 1 -6.92 15.90 -18.37
N THR A 2 -5.63 16.22 -18.39
CA THR A 2 -4.57 15.39 -18.97
C THR A 2 -4.13 14.39 -17.90
N GLY A 3 -4.62 13.16 -17.99
CA GLY A 3 -4.18 12.04 -17.15
C GLY A 3 -2.76 11.65 -17.54
N GLN A 4 -1.78 12.07 -16.74
CA GLN A 4 -0.39 11.71 -16.94
C GLN A 4 -0.14 10.31 -16.34
N SER A 5 0.02 9.36 -17.25
CA SER A 5 0.90 8.19 -17.19
C SER A 5 1.26 7.63 -15.81
N ARG A 6 0.52 6.59 -15.39
CA ARG A 6 1.07 5.57 -14.50
C ARG A 6 2.26 4.92 -15.19
N SER A 7 3.48 5.23 -14.78
CA SER A 7 4.65 4.43 -15.14
C SER A 7 4.67 3.20 -14.24
N ALA A 8 3.90 2.18 -14.62
CA ALA A 8 4.08 0.84 -14.08
C ALA A 8 5.42 0.33 -14.63
N GLN A 9 6.45 0.36 -13.79
CA GLN A 9 7.80 -0.08 -14.15
C GLN A 9 8.10 -1.39 -13.43
N GLU A 10 8.54 -2.41 -14.16
CA GLU A 10 9.09 -3.61 -13.55
C GLU A 10 10.45 -3.28 -12.94
N VAL A 11 10.59 -3.52 -11.64
CA VAL A 11 11.81 -3.29 -10.87
C VAL A 11 12.28 -4.60 -10.25
N GLN A 12 13.59 -4.76 -10.15
CA GLN A 12 14.15 -5.87 -9.39
C GLN A 12 14.09 -5.56 -7.90
N ILE A 13 13.62 -6.54 -7.14
CA ILE A 13 13.58 -6.53 -5.68
C ILE A 13 14.28 -7.77 -5.15
N THR A 14 14.69 -7.74 -3.89
CA THR A 14 15.23 -8.91 -3.21
C THR A 14 14.24 -9.41 -2.18
N LEU A 15 13.90 -10.69 -2.25
CA LEU A 15 13.14 -11.39 -1.21
C LEU A 15 14.11 -11.93 -0.17
N ARG A 16 13.86 -11.64 1.10
CA ARG A 16 14.65 -12.11 2.23
C ARG A 16 13.77 -12.94 3.17
N SER A 17 14.23 -14.12 3.58
CA SER A 17 13.59 -14.89 4.65
C SER A 17 14.09 -14.44 6.03
N GLU A 18 13.34 -14.79 7.08
CA GLU A 18 13.80 -14.60 8.47
C GLU A 18 15.14 -15.29 8.76
N GLN A 19 15.42 -16.40 8.07
CA GLN A 19 16.66 -17.17 8.18
C GLN A 19 17.84 -16.51 7.45
N GLY A 20 17.63 -15.34 6.84
CA GLY A 20 18.66 -14.57 6.16
C GLY A 20 18.93 -14.99 4.71
N ALA A 21 18.24 -16.01 4.19
CA ALA A 21 18.37 -16.41 2.79
C ALA A 21 17.73 -15.35 1.89
N THR A 22 18.41 -14.99 0.81
CA THR A 22 17.96 -14.00 -0.16
C THR A 22 17.80 -14.61 -1.55
N ARG A 23 16.79 -14.16 -2.30
CA ARG A 23 16.64 -14.46 -3.72
C ARG A 23 16.13 -13.24 -4.49
N PRO A 24 16.58 -13.04 -5.74
CA PRO A 24 16.05 -11.98 -6.60
C PRO A 24 14.60 -12.28 -6.99
N ALA A 25 13.83 -11.22 -7.15
CA ALA A 25 12.46 -11.24 -7.62
C ALA A 25 12.18 -9.98 -8.45
N THR A 26 11.12 -9.99 -9.25
CA THR A 26 10.66 -8.81 -9.97
C THR A 26 9.34 -8.33 -9.39
N ALA A 27 9.07 -7.04 -9.47
CA ALA A 27 7.82 -6.48 -9.01
C ALA A 27 7.46 -5.25 -9.85
N THR A 28 6.17 -4.94 -9.94
CA THR A 28 5.71 -3.74 -10.64
C THR A 28 5.64 -2.58 -9.66
N LEU A 29 6.49 -1.58 -9.87
CA LEU A 29 6.46 -0.31 -9.15
C LEU A 29 5.52 0.67 -9.85
N THR A 30 4.49 1.11 -9.14
CA THR A 30 3.62 2.21 -9.58
C THR A 30 3.95 3.45 -8.75
N ARG A 31 4.43 4.52 -9.39
CA ARG A 31 4.62 5.83 -8.74
C ARG A 31 3.37 6.68 -8.92
N TYR A 32 3.02 7.43 -7.88
CA TYR A 32 1.89 8.35 -7.89
C TYR A 32 2.37 9.80 -7.97
N GLU A 33 1.86 10.53 -8.95
CA GLU A 33 2.11 11.96 -9.05
C GLU A 33 1.42 12.73 -7.93
N ARG A 34 1.93 13.94 -7.66
CA ARG A 34 1.40 14.82 -6.62
C ARG A 34 -0.09 15.11 -6.80
N GLY A 35 -0.54 15.31 -8.03
CA GLY A 35 -1.95 15.58 -8.34
C GLY A 35 -2.85 14.40 -7.99
N GLU A 36 -2.44 13.18 -8.32
CA GLU A 36 -3.20 11.96 -8.00
C GLU A 36 -3.23 11.68 -6.49
N ARG A 37 -2.10 11.89 -5.80
CA ARG A 37 -2.01 11.83 -4.33
C ARG A 37 -2.95 12.84 -3.68
N MET A 38 -2.98 14.07 -4.19
CA MET A 38 -3.90 15.11 -3.72
C MET A 38 -5.36 14.71 -3.92
N GLY A 39 -5.71 14.24 -5.12
CA GLY A 39 -7.07 13.83 -5.45
C GLY A 39 -7.56 12.69 -4.57
N ARG A 40 -6.72 11.67 -4.34
CA ARG A 40 -7.05 10.55 -3.44
C ARG A 40 -7.18 11.01 -1.99
N ALA A 41 -6.26 11.85 -1.52
CA ALA A 41 -6.32 12.39 -0.16
C ALA A 41 -7.59 13.23 0.06
N ALA A 42 -7.89 14.14 -0.86
CA ALA A 42 -9.11 14.94 -0.83
C ALA A 42 -10.38 14.07 -0.88
N GLY A 43 -10.38 13.02 -1.70
CA GLY A 43 -11.47 12.05 -1.77
C GLY A 43 -11.74 11.35 -0.44
N PHE A 44 -10.70 10.85 0.24
CA PHE A 44 -10.85 10.24 1.57
C PHE A 44 -11.32 11.23 2.64
N ALA A 45 -10.78 12.45 2.64
CA ALA A 45 -11.21 13.49 3.57
C ALA A 45 -12.69 13.87 3.35
N ALA A 46 -13.09 14.06 2.09
CA ALA A 46 -14.47 14.35 1.72
C ALA A 46 -15.41 13.21 2.14
N LEU A 47 -15.06 11.96 1.86
CA LEU A 47 -15.87 10.80 2.27
C LEU A 47 -16.05 10.72 3.79
N GLY A 48 -15.02 10.99 4.58
CA GLY A 48 -15.12 11.04 6.04
C GLY A 48 -16.08 12.12 6.53
N LEU A 49 -16.01 13.33 5.96
CA LEU A 49 -16.88 14.45 6.31
C LEU A 49 -18.33 14.22 5.87
N PHE A 50 -18.56 13.80 4.63
CA PHE A 50 -19.90 13.49 4.13
C PHE A 50 -20.53 12.33 4.91
N GLY A 51 -19.75 11.27 5.18
CA GLY A 51 -20.19 10.15 6.00
C GLY A 51 -20.64 10.61 7.38
N ALA A 52 -19.86 11.48 8.04
CA ALA A 52 -20.22 12.04 9.33
C ALA A 52 -21.55 12.81 9.31
N GLY A 53 -21.79 13.60 8.25
CA GLY A 53 -23.00 14.39 8.08
C GLY A 53 -24.28 13.55 7.96
N ILE A 54 -24.20 12.38 7.32
CA ILE A 54 -25.35 11.47 7.13
C ILE A 54 -25.88 10.97 8.48
N PHE A 55 -25.00 10.68 9.43
CA PHE A 55 -25.38 10.08 10.72
C PHE A 55 -25.81 11.09 11.79
N VAL A 56 -25.84 12.40 11.49
CA VAL A 56 -26.23 13.44 12.45
C VAL A 56 -27.66 13.27 12.97
N PHE A 57 -28.57 12.73 12.16
CA PHE A 57 -29.99 12.56 12.53
C PHE A 57 -30.28 11.30 13.36
N VAL A 58 -29.27 10.46 13.65
CA VAL A 58 -29.44 9.22 14.41
C VAL A 58 -28.78 9.36 15.78
N PRO A 59 -29.54 9.64 16.86
CA PRO A 59 -28.99 9.95 18.18
C PRO A 59 -28.03 8.91 18.76
N ALA A 60 -28.27 7.62 18.50
CA ALA A 60 -27.38 6.56 19.00
C ALA A 60 -26.02 6.54 18.27
N VAL A 61 -25.98 6.88 16.98
CA VAL A 61 -24.82 6.69 16.12
C VAL A 61 -23.99 7.98 15.98
N HIS A 62 -24.65 9.15 15.95
CA HIS A 62 -23.98 10.45 15.75
C HIS A 62 -22.84 10.72 16.76
N LEU A 63 -23.04 10.36 18.04
CA LEU A 63 -22.03 10.57 19.10
C LEU A 63 -20.69 9.92 18.78
N ILE A 64 -20.70 8.84 18.00
CA ILE A 64 -19.49 8.11 17.62
C ILE A 64 -19.07 8.52 16.21
N THR A 65 -19.98 8.46 15.24
CA THR A 65 -19.65 8.64 13.83
C THR A 65 -19.26 10.07 13.48
N THR A 66 -19.79 11.08 14.17
CA THR A 66 -19.42 12.48 13.93
C THR A 66 -17.96 12.76 14.25
N TRP A 67 -17.33 11.99 15.15
CA TRP A 67 -15.91 12.14 15.47
C TRP A 67 -15.06 11.10 14.74
N LEU A 68 -15.49 9.83 14.73
CA LEU A 68 -14.69 8.75 14.16
C LEU A 68 -14.60 8.83 12.62
N LEU A 69 -15.67 9.18 11.91
CA LEU A 69 -15.61 9.22 10.43
C LEU A 69 -14.70 10.34 9.90
N PRO A 70 -14.76 11.58 10.40
CA PRO A 70 -13.82 12.61 9.97
C PRO A 70 -12.38 12.27 10.35
N LEU A 71 -12.16 11.72 11.55
CA LEU A 71 -10.83 11.31 11.98
C LEU A 71 -10.27 10.18 11.11
N ALA A 72 -11.07 9.15 10.82
CA ALA A 72 -10.71 8.07 9.92
C ALA A 72 -10.43 8.58 8.50
N GLY A 73 -11.28 9.48 7.99
CA GLY A 73 -11.08 10.14 6.69
C GLY A 73 -9.77 10.92 6.63
N LEU A 74 -9.42 11.65 7.69
CA LEU A 74 -8.17 12.40 7.77
C LEU A 74 -6.94 11.49 7.84
N ILE A 75 -7.02 10.38 8.60
CA ILE A 75 -5.95 9.37 8.66
C ILE A 75 -5.75 8.72 7.29
N ALA A 76 -6.84 8.31 6.63
CA ALA A 76 -6.80 7.73 5.29
C ALA A 76 -6.27 8.73 4.25
N ALA A 77 -6.69 10.00 4.33
CA ALA A 77 -6.19 11.08 3.49
C ALA A 77 -4.69 11.29 3.66
N ARG A 78 -4.20 11.30 4.91
CA ARG A 78 -2.77 11.40 5.22
C ARG A 78 -2.00 10.21 4.67
N SER A 79 -2.52 8.98 4.81
CA SER A 79 -1.89 7.78 4.24
C SER A 79 -1.81 7.86 2.72
N ALA A 80 -2.92 8.24 2.05
CA ALA A 80 -2.95 8.42 0.60
C ALA A 80 -1.99 9.52 0.13
N TRP A 81 -1.89 10.63 0.87
CA TRP A 81 -0.95 11.70 0.58
C TRP A 81 0.51 11.26 0.71
N ARG A 82 0.84 10.45 1.73
CA ARG A 82 2.21 9.94 1.95
C ARG A 82 2.62 8.79 1.02
N THR A 83 1.66 8.15 0.35
CA THR A 83 1.95 7.03 -0.56
C THR A 83 2.53 7.54 -1.89
N GLU A 84 3.85 7.57 -2.01
CA GLU A 84 4.52 8.04 -3.23
C GLU A 84 4.62 6.95 -4.29
N ALA A 85 4.76 5.71 -3.84
CA ALA A 85 4.87 4.56 -4.72
C ALA A 85 4.27 3.31 -4.07
N LYS A 86 3.87 2.36 -4.91
CA LYS A 86 3.33 1.07 -4.51
C LYS A 86 3.99 -0.02 -5.34
N LEU A 87 4.53 -1.03 -4.66
CA LEU A 87 4.91 -2.31 -5.26
C LEU A 87 3.67 -3.18 -5.41
N THR A 88 3.51 -3.78 -6.56
CA THR A 88 2.42 -4.71 -6.88
C THR A 88 2.97 -5.86 -7.69
N ASP A 89 2.31 -7.02 -7.60
CA ASP A 89 2.62 -8.19 -8.43
C ASP A 89 4.10 -8.60 -8.35
N ALA A 90 4.58 -8.78 -7.12
CA ALA A 90 5.94 -9.22 -6.87
C ALA A 90 6.05 -10.72 -7.13
N ARG A 91 6.91 -11.13 -8.06
CA ARG A 91 7.06 -12.51 -8.52
C ARG A 91 8.50 -12.98 -8.32
N GLY A 92 8.65 -14.16 -7.76
CA GLY A 92 9.98 -14.74 -7.55
C GLY A 92 9.91 -16.12 -6.91
N GLU A 93 11.07 -16.61 -6.49
CA GLU A 93 11.16 -17.87 -5.75
C GLU A 93 11.33 -17.59 -4.27
N CYS A 94 10.57 -18.32 -3.44
CA CYS A 94 10.68 -18.22 -2.00
C CYS A 94 12.09 -18.65 -1.56
N PRO A 95 12.86 -17.79 -0.86
CA PRO A 95 14.20 -18.15 -0.39
C PRO A 95 14.20 -19.26 0.68
N ALA A 96 13.05 -19.54 1.32
CA ALA A 96 12.92 -20.55 2.36
C ALA A 96 12.52 -21.94 1.85
N CYS A 97 11.69 -22.04 0.81
CA CYS A 97 11.20 -23.33 0.29
C CYS A 97 11.46 -23.56 -1.21
N GLY A 98 11.94 -22.55 -1.95
CA GLY A 98 12.22 -22.65 -3.39
C GLY A 98 10.99 -22.61 -4.30
N ALA A 99 9.76 -22.52 -3.76
CA ALA A 99 8.55 -22.45 -4.56
C ALA A 99 8.43 -21.10 -5.28
N LYS A 100 7.93 -21.11 -6.52
CA LYS A 100 7.54 -19.89 -7.24
C LYS A 100 6.30 -19.29 -6.58
N ILE A 101 6.38 -18.01 -6.21
CA ILE A 101 5.33 -17.29 -5.49
C ILE A 101 5.04 -15.95 -6.15
N THR A 102 3.79 -15.52 -6.00
CA THR A 102 3.33 -14.18 -6.34
C THR A 102 2.84 -13.51 -5.07
N LEU A 103 3.44 -12.37 -4.73
CA LEU A 103 3.13 -11.55 -3.57
C LEU A 103 2.35 -10.33 -4.02
N SER A 104 1.39 -9.89 -3.20
CA SER A 104 0.51 -8.77 -3.55
C SER A 104 1.28 -7.44 -3.57
N GLY A 105 2.41 -7.38 -2.86
CA GLY A 105 3.20 -6.18 -2.64
C GLY A 105 2.54 -5.25 -1.63
N GLY A 106 2.85 -3.97 -1.71
CA GLY A 106 2.33 -2.96 -0.79
C GLY A 106 2.94 -1.59 -1.00
N GLN A 107 2.59 -0.66 -0.11
CA GLN A 107 3.04 0.72 -0.21
C GLN A 107 4.53 0.80 0.12
N LEU A 108 5.35 1.41 -0.74
CA LEU A 108 6.68 1.84 -0.31
C LEU A 108 6.48 2.99 0.66
N THR A 109 6.68 2.70 1.93
CA THR A 109 6.81 3.69 2.98
C THR A 109 8.17 3.49 3.65
N GLU A 110 8.46 4.26 4.69
CA GLU A 110 9.66 4.06 5.51
C GLU A 110 9.69 2.68 6.20
N ALA A 111 8.53 2.00 6.27
CA ALA A 111 8.41 0.70 6.90
C ALA A 111 8.81 -0.46 5.95
N PRO A 112 9.50 -1.50 6.45
CA PRO A 112 9.79 -2.70 5.69
C PRO A 112 8.51 -3.39 5.24
N LEU A 113 8.50 -3.91 4.01
CA LEU A 113 7.33 -4.55 3.43
C LEU A 113 7.37 -6.06 3.67
N TRP A 114 6.48 -6.54 4.54
CA TRP A 114 6.35 -7.94 4.90
C TRP A 114 5.16 -8.59 4.19
N ASP A 115 5.35 -9.81 3.70
CA ASP A 115 4.27 -10.65 3.18
C ASP A 115 4.56 -12.12 3.49
N ALA A 116 3.55 -12.98 3.44
CA ALA A 116 3.70 -14.41 3.71
C ALA A 116 3.83 -15.22 2.42
N CYS A 117 4.74 -16.20 2.41
CA CYS A 117 4.82 -17.15 1.31
C CYS A 117 3.54 -17.99 1.21
N THR A 118 2.89 -18.01 0.05
CA THR A 118 1.66 -18.80 -0.17
C THR A 118 1.89 -20.32 -0.10
N ALA A 119 3.13 -20.78 -0.31
CA ALA A 119 3.47 -22.20 -0.27
C ALA A 119 3.86 -22.71 1.14
N CYS A 120 4.67 -21.95 1.88
CA CYS A 120 5.19 -22.40 3.19
C CYS A 120 4.74 -21.54 4.38
N SER A 121 3.93 -20.50 4.14
CA SER A 121 3.42 -19.55 5.14
C SER A 121 4.49 -18.85 5.98
N ARG A 122 5.77 -18.93 5.59
CA ARG A 122 6.85 -18.20 6.27
C ARG A 122 6.83 -16.72 5.85
N PRO A 123 7.11 -15.80 6.78
CA PRO A 123 7.18 -14.38 6.46
C PRO A 123 8.41 -14.09 5.61
N LEU A 124 8.21 -13.21 4.65
CA LEU A 124 9.19 -12.76 3.68
C LEU A 124 9.26 -11.24 3.73
N LEU A 125 10.47 -10.73 3.75
CA LEU A 125 10.75 -9.31 3.65
C LEU A 125 11.07 -8.97 2.20
N MET A 126 10.34 -8.02 1.64
CA MET A 126 10.62 -7.44 0.32
C MET A 126 11.50 -6.21 0.50
N VAL A 127 12.70 -6.26 -0.08
CA VAL A 127 13.62 -5.13 -0.09
C VAL A 127 13.71 -4.62 -1.53
N ALA A 128 13.34 -3.36 -1.75
CA ALA A 128 13.60 -2.72 -3.02
C ALA A 128 15.12 -2.59 -3.19
N THR A 129 15.67 -3.23 -4.22
CA THR A 129 17.06 -3.00 -4.61
C THR A 129 17.08 -1.63 -5.29
N GLU A 130 17.58 -0.61 -4.59
CA GLU A 130 17.90 0.67 -5.22
C GLU A 130 18.90 0.41 -6.34
N SER A 131 18.40 0.41 -7.59
CA SER A 131 19.25 0.58 -8.75
C SER A 131 19.80 2.01 -8.67
N ALA A 132 21.06 2.10 -8.25
CA ALA A 132 21.87 3.31 -8.22
C ALA A 132 21.87 4.04 -9.58
#